data_AF-A0A822G8U6-F1
#
_entry.id   AF-A0A822G8U6-F1
#
_cell.length_a   1.000
_cell.length_b   1.000
_cell.length_c   1.000
_cell.angle_alpha   90.00
_cell.angle_beta   90.00
_cell.angle_gamma   90.00
#
_symmetry.space_group_name_H-M   'P 1'
#
loop_
_entity.id
_entity.type
_entity.pdbx_description
1 polymer ?
#
loop_
_entity_poly.entity_id
_entity_poly.type
_entity_poly.pdbx_seq_one_letter_code
_entity_poly.pdbx_strand_id
1 'polypeptide(L)'
;MTAAKNMSAQTLNDNLETFSLLWLDAEVNTTEDNRRAQKRLRSSINHLKIFHNQNECQQYIMSCSEQDRIVLIISGRLSKELIPQIHHLRQLSAVYIYCWDKRAYKDWAKQYSKIKGVVVQLDDLIQQIQTDYRDLLIQDEPMCISFYNVSSNADKSTTDLNGQFIHYLLLIDVLIRMKPNDADRKKLIQLCKEEYAGNEPHLAVVREFECDYKPRKAIWWYTRDAFLYSMLNKALRIQNTELLLLFRFVIHDIYQELQRNQCQHPVRAFRYQAMPADELRTLKKSIGQFISINSFFSTSSDRDVALKFSNHSTISDDFQRVLFIIEADPRVVKSKPFADISSLSYFSQESEILFMVG
;
A
#
# COMPACT_ATOMS: atom_id res chain seq x y z
N MET A 1 -14.69 25.83 -18.01
CA MET A 1 -14.67 24.64 -18.89
C MET A 1 -13.28 24.28 -19.43
N THR A 2 -12.21 24.95 -19.00
CA THR A 2 -10.83 24.72 -19.51
C THR A 2 -9.89 24.06 -18.48
N ALA A 3 -10.32 23.90 -17.21
CA ALA A 3 -9.56 23.22 -16.16
C ALA A 3 -9.73 21.68 -16.18
N ALA A 4 -10.80 21.16 -16.78
CA ALA A 4 -11.08 19.73 -16.81
C ALA A 4 -10.26 18.93 -17.85
N LYS A 5 -9.61 19.60 -18.80
CA LYS A 5 -8.83 18.95 -19.87
C LYS A 5 -7.33 18.79 -19.58
N ASN A 6 -6.78 19.54 -18.61
CA ASN A 6 -5.34 19.54 -18.35
C ASN A 6 -4.90 18.63 -17.18
N MET A 7 -5.84 18.14 -16.35
CA MET A 7 -5.52 17.25 -15.22
C MET A 7 -5.69 15.76 -15.53
N SER A 8 -6.43 15.37 -16.57
CA SER A 8 -6.63 13.95 -16.90
C SER A 8 -5.35 13.23 -17.33
N ALA A 9 -4.36 13.96 -17.85
CA ALA A 9 -3.07 13.38 -18.24
C ALA A 9 -2.11 13.17 -17.06
N GLN A 10 -2.33 13.90 -15.95
CA GLN A 10 -1.43 13.87 -14.80
C GLN A 10 -1.77 12.70 -13.87
N THR A 11 -3.06 12.38 -13.70
CA THR A 11 -3.54 11.20 -12.94
C THR A 11 -3.23 9.86 -13.62
N LEU A 12 -2.85 9.86 -14.90
CA LEU A 12 -2.60 8.66 -15.71
C LEU A 12 -1.15 8.15 -15.64
N ASN A 13 -0.26 8.86 -14.94
CA ASN A 13 1.17 8.52 -14.86
C ASN A 13 1.65 8.18 -13.43
N ASP A 14 0.73 8.29 -12.47
CA ASP A 14 0.93 7.98 -11.06
C ASP A 14 0.52 6.54 -10.79
N ASN A 15 1.36 5.81 -10.06
CA ASN A 15 1.08 4.44 -9.66
C ASN A 15 -0.23 4.41 -8.85
N LEU A 16 -1.23 3.62 -9.27
CA LEU A 16 -2.46 3.46 -8.49
C LEU A 16 -2.30 2.48 -7.32
N GLU A 17 -1.25 1.67 -7.33
CA GLU A 17 -0.90 0.72 -6.27
C GLU A 17 0.24 1.22 -5.38
N THR A 18 0.55 0.46 -4.34
CA THR A 18 1.59 0.80 -3.37
C THR A 18 3.01 0.60 -3.93
N PHE A 19 3.22 -0.48 -4.68
CA PHE A 19 4.55 -0.88 -5.16
C PHE A 19 4.77 -0.52 -6.63
N SER A 20 5.94 0.01 -6.92
CA SER A 20 6.47 0.25 -8.26
C SER A 20 7.70 -0.61 -8.46
N LEU A 21 7.86 -1.20 -9.64
CA LEU A 21 9.10 -1.85 -10.05
C LEU A 21 9.83 -0.94 -11.02
N LEU A 22 11.06 -0.58 -10.71
CA LEU A 22 11.93 0.19 -11.60
C LEU A 22 13.04 -0.70 -12.12
N TRP A 23 13.32 -0.64 -13.42
CA TRP A 23 14.47 -1.31 -14.01
C TRP A 23 15.39 -0.27 -14.66
N LEU A 24 16.52 -0.02 -14.00
CA LEU A 24 17.59 0.86 -14.47
C LEU A 24 18.69 0.05 -15.14
N ASP A 25 18.64 0.00 -16.47
CA ASP A 25 19.69 -0.59 -17.29
C ASP A 25 19.66 0.06 -18.69
N ALA A 26 20.83 0.49 -19.18
CA ALA A 26 20.95 1.15 -20.48
C ALA A 26 20.42 0.27 -21.63
N GLU A 27 20.52 -1.05 -21.51
CA GLU A 27 20.20 -2.03 -22.55
C GLU A 27 18.95 -2.89 -22.23
N VAL A 28 18.18 -2.53 -21.21
CA VAL A 28 16.96 -3.24 -20.76
C VAL A 28 15.97 -3.62 -21.87
N ASN A 29 15.80 -2.82 -22.92
CA ASN A 29 14.82 -3.07 -23.99
C ASN A 29 15.41 -3.74 -25.25
N THR A 30 16.69 -4.12 -25.21
CA THR A 30 17.43 -4.59 -26.39
C THR A 30 17.14 -6.05 -26.73
N THR A 31 16.95 -6.91 -25.72
CA THR A 31 16.76 -8.36 -25.91
C THR A 31 15.30 -8.78 -25.76
N GLU A 32 14.91 -9.86 -26.45
CA GLU A 32 13.59 -10.47 -26.29
C GLU A 32 13.41 -11.04 -24.87
N ASP A 33 14.48 -11.61 -24.30
CA ASP A 33 14.47 -12.17 -22.94
C ASP A 33 14.14 -11.10 -21.90
N ASN A 34 14.70 -9.89 -22.02
CA ASN A 34 14.35 -8.80 -21.12
C ASN A 34 12.88 -8.39 -21.27
N ARG A 35 12.34 -8.31 -22.49
CA ARG A 35 10.90 -8.03 -22.70
C ARG A 35 10.01 -9.10 -22.09
N ARG A 36 10.42 -10.37 -22.19
CA ARG A 36 9.73 -11.51 -21.55
C ARG A 36 9.78 -11.43 -20.03
N ALA A 37 10.93 -11.04 -19.47
CA ALA A 37 11.10 -10.81 -18.05
C ALA A 37 10.23 -9.66 -17.53
N GLN A 38 10.18 -8.53 -18.25
CA GLN A 38 9.29 -7.42 -17.92
C GLN A 38 7.83 -7.90 -17.80
N LYS A 39 7.34 -8.69 -18.76
CA LYS A 39 5.98 -9.25 -18.69
C LYS A 39 5.76 -10.17 -17.49
N ARG A 40 6.75 -10.99 -17.13
CA ARG A 40 6.68 -11.86 -15.95
C ARG A 40 6.72 -11.08 -14.64
N LEU A 41 7.56 -10.06 -14.54
CA LEU A 41 7.64 -9.20 -13.36
C LEU A 41 6.33 -8.43 -13.11
N ARG A 42 5.68 -7.98 -14.20
CA ARG A 42 4.35 -7.33 -14.13
C ARG A 42 3.25 -8.22 -13.54
N SER A 43 3.42 -9.55 -13.53
CA SER A 43 2.46 -10.44 -12.86
C SER A 43 2.46 -10.30 -11.34
N SER A 44 3.52 -9.75 -10.74
CA SER A 44 3.61 -9.52 -9.30
C SER A 44 3.55 -8.05 -8.93
N ILE A 45 4.27 -7.18 -9.66
CA ILE A 45 4.22 -5.72 -9.47
C ILE A 45 3.84 -5.11 -10.81
N ASN A 46 2.57 -4.70 -10.96
CA ASN A 46 2.04 -4.27 -12.26
C ASN A 46 2.75 -3.03 -12.81
N HIS A 47 3.00 -2.05 -11.94
CA HIS A 47 3.58 -0.76 -12.30
C HIS A 47 5.09 -0.86 -12.51
N LEU A 48 5.49 -1.19 -13.74
CA LEU A 48 6.88 -1.30 -14.16
C LEU A 48 7.31 -0.06 -14.96
N LYS A 49 8.30 0.68 -14.46
CA LYS A 49 8.98 1.75 -15.21
C LYS A 49 10.42 1.37 -15.52
N ILE A 50 10.86 1.80 -16.69
CA ILE A 50 12.17 1.46 -17.22
C ILE A 50 12.96 2.74 -17.41
N PHE A 51 14.23 2.71 -17.01
CA PHE A 51 15.14 3.84 -17.13
C PHE A 51 16.42 3.40 -17.82
N HIS A 52 16.85 4.22 -18.78
CA HIS A 52 18.14 4.06 -19.46
C HIS A 52 19.21 5.00 -18.86
N ASN A 53 18.77 6.02 -18.12
CA ASN A 53 19.61 7.06 -17.54
C ASN A 53 19.50 7.07 -16.00
N GLN A 54 20.65 7.12 -15.34
CA GLN A 54 20.71 7.14 -13.87
C GLN A 54 20.04 8.37 -13.26
N ASN A 55 20.27 9.56 -13.84
CA ASN A 55 19.75 10.82 -13.32
C ASN A 55 18.22 10.87 -13.42
N GLU A 56 17.65 10.39 -14.53
CA GLU A 56 16.19 10.30 -14.70
C GLU A 56 15.58 9.35 -13.67
N CYS A 57 16.20 8.18 -13.46
CA CYS A 57 15.74 7.21 -12.46
C CYS A 57 15.81 7.80 -11.05
N GLN A 58 16.92 8.46 -10.71
CA GLN A 58 17.11 9.12 -9.42
C GLN A 58 16.09 10.23 -9.18
N GLN A 59 15.87 11.11 -10.17
CA GLN A 59 14.87 12.17 -10.10
C GLN A 59 13.47 11.60 -9.91
N TYR A 60 13.14 10.50 -10.62
CA TYR A 60 11.86 9.83 -10.45
C TYR A 60 11.69 9.30 -9.01
N ILE A 61 12.67 8.56 -8.48
CA ILE A 61 12.65 8.03 -7.11
C ILE A 61 12.50 9.15 -6.08
N MET A 62 13.19 10.28 -6.28
CA MET A 62 13.11 11.46 -5.39
C MET A 62 11.78 12.21 -5.49
N SER A 63 11.08 12.12 -6.63
CA SER A 63 9.78 12.74 -6.83
C SER A 63 8.61 11.91 -6.29
N CYS A 64 8.81 10.61 -6.05
CA CYS A 64 7.79 9.72 -5.49
C CYS A 64 7.40 10.10 -4.05
N SER A 65 6.16 9.80 -3.68
CA SER A 65 5.67 10.01 -2.32
C SER A 65 6.38 9.07 -1.33
N GLU A 66 6.52 9.50 -0.07
CA GLU A 66 6.94 8.61 1.02
C GLU A 66 5.96 7.45 1.27
N GLN A 67 4.75 7.51 0.70
CA GLN A 67 3.74 6.44 0.72
C GLN A 67 3.94 5.42 -0.40
N ASP A 68 4.77 5.72 -1.41
CA ASP A 68 5.12 4.78 -2.47
C ASP A 68 6.21 3.82 -2.00
N ARG A 69 6.23 2.63 -2.57
CA ARG A 69 7.27 1.63 -2.36
C ARG A 69 7.89 1.25 -3.70
N ILE A 70 9.21 1.19 -3.73
CA ILE A 70 10.00 1.03 -4.93
C ILE A 70 10.87 -0.20 -4.77
N VAL A 71 10.67 -1.14 -5.70
CA VAL A 71 11.60 -2.23 -5.95
C VAL A 71 12.46 -1.83 -7.14
N LEU A 72 13.78 -1.78 -6.97
CA LEU A 72 14.72 -1.35 -8.00
C LEU A 72 15.56 -2.52 -8.49
N ILE A 73 15.48 -2.82 -9.77
CA ILE A 73 16.45 -3.63 -10.51
C ILE A 73 17.48 -2.67 -11.11
N ILE A 74 18.76 -2.89 -10.81
CA ILE A 74 19.84 -2.02 -11.28
C ILE A 74 21.01 -2.82 -11.82
N SER A 75 21.61 -2.36 -12.92
CA SER A 75 22.84 -2.97 -13.41
C SER A 75 24.00 -2.77 -12.42
N GLY A 76 24.91 -3.76 -12.37
CA GLY A 76 26.09 -3.68 -11.50
C GLY A 76 26.89 -2.38 -11.67
N ARG A 77 27.09 -1.92 -12.92
CA ARG A 77 27.88 -0.71 -13.22
C ARG A 77 27.31 0.54 -12.56
N LEU A 78 25.99 0.74 -12.65
CA LEU A 78 25.30 1.92 -12.11
C LEU A 78 25.09 1.83 -10.59
N SER A 79 25.08 0.61 -10.02
CA SER A 79 24.77 0.39 -8.61
C SER A 79 25.70 1.12 -7.64
N LYS A 80 27.01 1.11 -7.90
CA LYS A 80 28.01 1.72 -6.98
C LYS A 80 27.89 3.23 -6.86
N GLU A 81 27.33 3.89 -7.86
CA GLU A 81 27.15 5.34 -7.87
C GLU A 81 25.78 5.75 -7.31
N LEU A 82 24.71 5.08 -7.76
CA LEU A 82 23.35 5.48 -7.40
C LEU A 82 22.96 5.05 -5.98
N ILE A 83 23.27 3.80 -5.57
CA ILE A 83 22.78 3.26 -4.29
C ILE A 83 23.23 4.09 -3.07
N PRO A 84 24.48 4.56 -2.96
CA PRO A 84 24.89 5.46 -1.87
C PRO A 84 24.03 6.74 -1.76
N GLN A 85 23.42 7.19 -2.86
CA GLN A 85 22.62 8.41 -2.90
C GLN A 85 21.15 8.19 -2.56
N ILE A 86 20.63 6.96 -2.67
CA ILE A 86 19.19 6.67 -2.52
C ILE A 86 18.86 5.63 -1.44
N HIS A 87 19.85 4.91 -0.90
CA HIS A 87 19.57 3.82 0.05
C HIS A 87 18.84 4.29 1.31
N HIS A 88 19.04 5.54 1.73
CA HIS A 88 18.39 6.12 2.90
C HIS A 88 16.91 6.47 2.66
N LEU A 89 16.46 6.57 1.39
CA LEU A 89 15.09 6.97 1.06
C LEU A 89 14.08 5.92 1.47
N ARG A 90 13.03 6.31 2.19
CA ARG A 90 11.98 5.41 2.66
C ARG A 90 11.24 4.71 1.52
N GLN A 91 10.96 5.44 0.44
CA GLN A 91 10.27 4.86 -0.71
C GLN A 91 11.05 3.71 -1.36
N LEU A 92 12.37 3.60 -1.16
CA LEU A 92 13.14 2.46 -1.65
C LEU A 92 13.03 1.27 -0.68
N SER A 93 12.31 0.24 -1.11
CA SER A 93 12.04 -0.99 -0.35
C SER A 93 13.10 -2.05 -0.54
N ALA A 94 13.42 -2.33 -1.81
CA ALA A 94 14.30 -3.43 -2.16
C ALA A 94 15.10 -3.09 -3.41
N VAL A 95 16.35 -3.56 -3.43
CA VAL A 95 17.27 -3.40 -4.55
C VAL A 95 17.80 -4.76 -4.97
N TYR A 96 17.76 -5.03 -6.27
CA TYR A 96 18.34 -6.21 -6.89
C TYR A 96 19.37 -5.78 -7.92
N ILE A 97 20.60 -6.23 -7.73
CA ILE A 97 21.69 -5.94 -8.65
C ILE A 97 21.73 -7.05 -9.70
N TYR A 98 21.39 -6.72 -10.93
CA TYR A 98 21.48 -7.64 -12.07
C TYR A 98 22.82 -7.44 -12.78
N CYS A 99 23.72 -8.41 -12.68
CA CYS A 99 25.04 -8.30 -13.31
C CYS A 99 25.70 -9.65 -13.58
N TRP A 100 26.58 -9.68 -14.60
CA TRP A 100 27.37 -10.85 -14.96
C TRP A 100 28.43 -11.20 -13.90
N ASP A 101 29.04 -10.18 -13.28
CA ASP A 101 30.11 -10.37 -12.29
C ASP A 101 29.57 -10.25 -10.86
N LYS A 102 28.94 -11.32 -10.38
CA LYS A 102 28.43 -11.40 -9.00
C LYS A 102 29.52 -11.16 -7.95
N ARG A 103 30.76 -11.59 -8.21
CA ARG A 103 31.85 -11.52 -7.24
C ARG A 103 32.25 -10.07 -6.95
N ALA A 104 32.29 -9.23 -7.98
CA ALA A 104 32.66 -7.82 -7.85
C ALA A 104 31.71 -6.98 -6.98
N TYR A 105 30.46 -7.42 -6.79
CA TYR A 105 29.44 -6.65 -6.05
C TYR A 105 28.96 -7.33 -4.77
N LYS A 106 29.25 -8.63 -4.56
CA LYS A 106 28.70 -9.40 -3.44
C LYS A 106 29.06 -8.82 -2.07
N ASP A 107 30.31 -8.42 -1.85
CA ASP A 107 30.75 -7.93 -0.54
C ASP A 107 30.37 -6.47 -0.31
N TRP A 108 30.39 -5.64 -1.36
CA TRP A 108 29.90 -4.27 -1.31
C TRP A 108 28.39 -4.24 -1.01
N ALA A 109 27.60 -5.12 -1.64
CA ALA A 109 26.16 -5.17 -1.45
C ALA A 109 25.74 -5.44 0.01
N LYS A 110 26.53 -6.21 0.77
CA LYS A 110 26.25 -6.53 2.19
C LYS A 110 26.24 -5.28 3.09
N GLN A 111 26.81 -4.17 2.63
CA GLN A 111 26.83 -2.91 3.38
C GLN A 111 25.45 -2.22 3.41
N TYR A 112 24.53 -2.63 2.54
CA TYR A 112 23.20 -2.02 2.42
C TYR A 112 22.11 -3.05 2.68
N SER A 113 21.33 -2.87 3.75
CA SER A 113 20.24 -3.77 4.17
C SER A 113 19.11 -3.91 3.14
N LYS A 114 18.94 -2.91 2.28
CA LYS A 114 17.93 -2.89 1.21
C LYS A 114 18.34 -3.68 -0.04
N ILE A 115 19.61 -4.04 -0.19
CA ILE A 115 20.03 -4.91 -1.30
C ILE A 115 19.68 -6.35 -0.95
N LYS A 116 18.69 -6.90 -1.65
CA LYS A 116 18.19 -8.27 -1.41
C LYS A 116 18.97 -9.33 -2.19
N GLY A 117 19.61 -8.95 -3.29
CA GLY A 117 20.36 -9.91 -4.09
C GLY A 117 21.30 -9.29 -5.12
N VAL A 118 22.38 -10.01 -5.40
CA VAL A 118 23.21 -9.84 -6.60
C VAL A 118 23.00 -11.08 -7.46
N VAL A 119 22.37 -10.88 -8.61
CA VAL A 119 21.80 -11.95 -9.44
C VAL A 119 22.39 -11.90 -10.85
N VAL A 120 22.73 -13.07 -11.37
CA VAL A 120 23.36 -13.24 -12.69
C VAL A 120 22.34 -13.67 -13.74
N GLN A 121 21.46 -14.60 -13.37
CA GLN A 121 20.47 -15.17 -14.27
C GLN A 121 19.15 -14.41 -14.14
N LEU A 122 18.54 -14.11 -15.28
CA LEU A 122 17.30 -13.35 -15.31
C LEU A 122 16.12 -14.11 -14.68
N ASP A 123 16.08 -15.43 -14.86
CA ASP A 123 15.05 -16.28 -14.24
C ASP A 123 15.14 -16.29 -12.73
N ASP A 124 16.35 -16.40 -12.18
CA ASP A 124 16.59 -16.32 -10.73
C ASP A 124 16.15 -14.96 -10.18
N LEU A 125 16.40 -13.87 -10.91
CA LEU A 125 16.00 -12.52 -10.51
C LEU A 125 14.48 -12.40 -10.40
N ILE A 126 13.77 -12.89 -11.41
CA ILE A 126 12.31 -12.88 -11.43
C ILE A 126 11.78 -13.71 -10.26
N GLN A 127 12.26 -14.95 -10.10
CA GLN A 127 11.80 -15.82 -9.00
C GLN A 127 12.06 -15.21 -7.63
N GLN A 128 13.23 -14.59 -7.44
CA GLN A 128 13.58 -13.93 -6.19
C GLN A 128 12.62 -12.76 -5.92
N ILE A 129 12.41 -11.85 -6.87
CA ILE A 129 11.48 -10.72 -6.71
C ILE A 129 10.06 -11.21 -6.41
N GLN A 130 9.57 -12.23 -7.12
CA GLN A 130 8.24 -12.78 -6.91
C GLN A 130 8.07 -13.41 -5.53
N THR A 131 9.11 -14.06 -5.03
CA THR A 131 9.11 -14.66 -3.69
C THR A 131 9.13 -13.58 -2.61
N ASP A 132 10.06 -12.65 -2.74
CA ASP A 132 10.29 -11.56 -1.78
C ASP A 132 9.11 -10.58 -1.76
N TYR A 133 8.35 -10.44 -2.86
CA TYR A 133 7.22 -9.51 -2.94
C TYR A 133 6.16 -9.73 -1.86
N ARG A 134 5.86 -10.99 -1.50
CA ARG A 134 4.92 -11.28 -0.42
C ARG A 134 5.42 -10.77 0.93
N ASP A 135 6.71 -10.92 1.19
CA ASP A 135 7.32 -10.41 2.41
C ASP A 135 7.36 -8.88 2.42
N LEU A 136 7.57 -8.25 1.26
CA LEU A 136 7.51 -6.81 1.09
C LEU A 136 6.10 -6.24 1.33
N LEU A 137 5.04 -6.92 0.85
CA LEU A 137 3.66 -6.50 1.12
C LEU A 137 3.36 -6.42 2.62
N ILE A 138 3.96 -7.30 3.42
CA ILE A 138 3.81 -7.34 4.87
C ILE A 138 4.69 -6.29 5.58
N GLN A 139 5.96 -6.17 5.16
CA GLN A 139 6.95 -5.33 5.84
C GLN A 139 6.83 -3.85 5.51
N ASP A 140 6.62 -3.56 4.24
CA ASP A 140 6.71 -2.23 3.68
C ASP A 140 5.33 -1.60 3.46
N GLU A 141 4.26 -2.21 3.98
CA GLU A 141 2.94 -1.59 3.96
C GLU A 141 3.04 -0.16 4.56
N PRO A 142 2.72 0.89 3.79
CA PRO A 142 2.83 2.25 4.28
C PRO A 142 1.96 2.49 5.50
N MET A 143 2.51 3.24 6.46
CA MET A 143 1.81 3.57 7.69
C MET A 143 0.50 4.30 7.37
N CYS A 144 -0.61 3.76 7.84
CA CYS A 144 -1.92 4.37 7.71
C CYS A 144 -2.23 5.36 8.83
N ILE A 145 -1.36 5.52 9.83
CA ILE A 145 -1.64 6.31 11.03
C ILE A 145 -1.17 7.76 10.85
N SER A 146 -2.05 8.71 11.18
CA SER A 146 -1.70 10.13 11.34
C SER A 146 -1.73 10.53 12.82
N PHE A 147 -0.70 11.27 13.24
CA PHE A 147 -0.56 11.78 14.60
C PHE A 147 -1.02 13.22 14.69
N TYR A 148 -1.99 13.51 15.57
CA TYR A 148 -2.50 14.85 15.78
C TYR A 148 -2.16 15.32 17.19
N ASN A 149 -1.13 16.16 17.29
CA ASN A 149 -0.67 16.69 18.57
C ASN A 149 -1.62 17.79 19.07
N VAL A 150 -2.32 17.54 20.18
CA VAL A 150 -3.25 18.51 20.81
C VAL A 150 -2.51 19.49 21.72
N SER A 151 -1.25 19.21 22.09
CA SER A 151 -0.55 19.93 23.18
C SER A 151 0.47 20.99 22.76
N SER A 152 0.44 21.51 21.53
CA SER A 152 1.31 22.61 21.11
C SER A 152 0.50 23.86 20.74
N ASN A 153 0.10 24.61 21.78
CA ASN A 153 -0.09 26.07 21.87
C ASN A 153 -1.35 26.41 22.67
N ALA A 154 -1.16 26.93 23.88
CA ALA A 154 -2.20 27.29 24.84
C ALA A 154 -3.08 28.50 24.42
N ASP A 155 -3.15 28.87 23.13
CA ASP A 155 -3.68 30.17 22.70
C ASP A 155 -4.51 30.20 21.40
N LYS A 156 -5.10 29.10 20.90
CA LYS A 156 -5.91 29.17 19.66
C LYS A 156 -7.17 28.31 19.60
N SER A 157 -8.22 28.81 20.25
CA SER A 157 -9.66 28.59 19.96
C SER A 157 -10.17 27.14 19.83
N THR A 158 -11.48 26.96 19.96
CA THR A 158 -12.23 25.68 19.88
C THR A 158 -12.12 24.90 18.54
N THR A 159 -11.16 25.28 17.69
CA THR A 159 -10.57 24.59 16.53
C THR A 159 -9.55 23.50 16.91
N ASP A 160 -9.44 23.14 18.20
CA ASP A 160 -8.41 22.26 18.78
C ASP A 160 -8.44 20.78 18.36
N LEU A 161 -9.39 20.36 17.52
CA LEU A 161 -9.23 19.16 16.70
C LEU A 161 -8.53 19.59 15.41
N ASN A 162 -7.31 19.09 15.18
CA ASN A 162 -6.53 19.40 13.98
C ASN A 162 -7.45 19.41 12.75
N GLY A 163 -7.67 20.57 12.13
CA GLY A 163 -8.71 20.75 11.11
C GLY A 163 -8.60 19.77 9.94
N GLN A 164 -7.39 19.25 9.68
CA GLN A 164 -7.13 18.18 8.72
C GLN A 164 -7.82 16.86 9.10
N PHE A 165 -7.81 16.50 10.39
CA PHE A 165 -8.50 15.30 10.89
C PHE A 165 -10.01 15.41 10.69
N ILE A 166 -10.59 16.54 11.10
CA ILE A 166 -12.04 16.76 10.96
C ILE A 166 -12.43 16.79 9.49
N HIS A 167 -11.62 17.43 8.64
CA HIS A 167 -11.84 17.40 7.19
C HIS A 167 -11.83 15.98 6.63
N TYR A 168 -10.88 15.14 7.06
CA TYR A 168 -10.80 13.73 6.64
C TYR A 168 -12.02 12.93 7.10
N LEU A 169 -12.44 13.06 8.35
CA LEU A 169 -13.63 12.38 8.86
C LEU A 169 -14.90 12.80 8.11
N LEU A 170 -15.04 14.10 7.82
CA LEU A 170 -16.15 14.64 7.03
C LEU A 170 -16.13 14.10 5.59
N LEU A 171 -14.95 13.99 4.97
CA LEU A 171 -14.81 13.38 3.64
C LEU A 171 -15.33 11.93 3.64
N ILE A 172 -14.90 11.12 4.61
CA ILE A 172 -15.36 9.73 4.74
C ILE A 172 -16.87 9.66 4.97
N ASP A 173 -17.42 10.49 5.86
CA ASP A 173 -18.86 10.52 6.14
C ASP A 173 -19.68 10.92 4.90
N VAL A 174 -19.19 11.89 4.12
CA VAL A 174 -19.79 12.29 2.83
C VAL A 174 -19.76 11.12 1.85
N LEU A 175 -18.61 10.47 1.66
CA LEU A 175 -18.47 9.33 0.74
C LEU A 175 -19.44 8.18 1.09
N ILE A 176 -19.62 7.89 2.38
CA ILE A 176 -20.55 6.86 2.86
C ILE A 176 -22.01 7.26 2.62
N ARG A 177 -22.38 8.54 2.78
CA ARG A 177 -23.78 8.99 2.65
C ARG A 177 -24.19 9.28 1.20
N MET A 178 -23.22 9.53 0.33
CA MET A 178 -23.48 9.73 -1.09
C MET A 178 -24.08 8.48 -1.71
N LYS A 179 -25.13 8.66 -2.53
CA LYS A 179 -25.73 7.55 -3.25
C LYS A 179 -24.71 6.96 -4.24
N PRO A 180 -24.61 5.62 -4.35
CA PRO A 180 -23.88 4.98 -5.43
C PRO A 180 -24.38 5.52 -6.78
N ASN A 181 -23.46 5.75 -7.72
CA ASN A 181 -23.84 6.06 -9.10
C ASN A 181 -23.04 5.17 -10.06
N ASP A 182 -23.78 4.49 -10.94
CA ASP A 182 -23.25 3.49 -11.86
C ASP A 182 -22.22 4.06 -12.85
N ALA A 183 -22.28 5.36 -13.14
CA ALA A 183 -21.27 6.01 -13.97
C ALA A 183 -19.88 5.94 -13.31
N ASP A 184 -19.80 6.08 -11.99
CA ASP A 184 -18.52 6.03 -11.28
C ASP A 184 -17.99 4.62 -11.14
N ARG A 185 -18.88 3.63 -10.97
CA ARG A 185 -18.50 2.22 -11.10
C ARG A 185 -17.89 1.94 -12.47
N LYS A 186 -18.56 2.33 -13.56
CA LYS A 186 -18.04 2.12 -14.93
C LYS A 186 -16.69 2.83 -15.14
N LYS A 187 -16.55 4.04 -14.62
CA LYS A 187 -15.28 4.80 -14.69
C LYS A 187 -14.16 4.15 -13.88
N LEU A 188 -14.45 3.61 -12.70
CA LEU A 188 -13.47 2.83 -11.93
C LEU A 188 -13.00 1.60 -12.70
N ILE A 189 -13.92 0.84 -13.29
CA ILE A 189 -13.57 -0.34 -14.08
C ILE A 189 -12.71 0.02 -15.29
N GLN A 190 -13.05 1.11 -15.98
CA GLN A 190 -12.26 1.59 -17.09
C GLN A 190 -10.85 1.99 -16.66
N LEU A 191 -10.72 2.71 -15.54
CA LEU A 191 -9.43 3.07 -14.96
C LEU A 191 -8.60 1.82 -14.62
N CYS A 192 -9.20 0.81 -14.00
CA CYS A 192 -8.49 -0.45 -13.71
C CYS A 192 -8.07 -1.17 -15.00
N LYS A 193 -8.90 -1.18 -16.05
CA LYS A 193 -8.54 -1.79 -17.34
C LYS A 193 -7.34 -1.10 -18.00
N GLU A 194 -7.25 0.22 -17.86
CA GLU A 194 -6.11 1.02 -18.33
C GLU A 194 -4.85 0.75 -17.50
N GLU A 195 -4.98 0.73 -16.17
CA GLU A 195 -3.87 0.43 -15.24
C GLU A 195 -3.25 -0.95 -15.49
N TYR A 196 -4.08 -1.97 -15.68
CA TYR A 196 -3.65 -3.35 -15.90
C TYR A 196 -3.49 -3.72 -17.38
N ALA A 197 -3.37 -2.74 -18.28
CA ALA A 197 -3.23 -3.00 -19.71
C ALA A 197 -2.02 -3.92 -20.01
N GLY A 198 -2.30 -5.04 -20.70
CA GLY A 198 -1.30 -6.07 -21.02
C GLY A 198 -1.00 -7.07 -19.88
N ASN A 199 -1.72 -6.99 -18.76
CA ASN A 199 -1.61 -7.88 -17.61
C ASN A 199 -2.88 -8.74 -17.46
N GLU A 200 -2.97 -9.81 -18.27
CA GLU A 200 -4.18 -10.63 -18.34
C GLU A 200 -4.66 -11.24 -17.00
N PRO A 201 -3.78 -11.72 -16.10
CA PRO A 201 -4.22 -12.18 -14.78
C PRO A 201 -4.99 -11.11 -14.00
N HIS A 202 -4.49 -9.87 -13.95
CA HIS A 202 -5.16 -8.77 -13.27
C HIS A 202 -6.43 -8.33 -14.01
N LEU A 203 -6.38 -8.25 -15.34
CA LEU A 203 -7.55 -7.93 -16.15
C LEU A 203 -8.67 -8.96 -16.01
N ALA A 204 -8.34 -10.24 -15.83
CA ALA A 204 -9.33 -11.28 -15.55
C ALA A 204 -10.08 -11.01 -14.23
N VAL A 205 -9.36 -10.61 -13.18
CA VAL A 205 -9.97 -10.21 -11.90
C VAL A 205 -10.83 -8.96 -12.04
N VAL A 206 -10.39 -7.98 -12.85
CA VAL A 206 -11.21 -6.78 -13.14
C VAL A 206 -12.50 -7.13 -13.88
N ARG A 207 -12.45 -8.03 -14.86
CA ARG A 207 -13.63 -8.53 -15.58
C ARG A 207 -14.57 -9.30 -14.66
N GLU A 208 -14.03 -10.15 -13.79
CA GLU A 208 -14.80 -10.87 -12.78
C GLU A 208 -15.50 -9.89 -11.82
N PHE A 209 -14.78 -8.87 -11.32
CA PHE A 209 -15.36 -7.83 -10.49
C PHE A 209 -16.47 -7.04 -11.22
N GLU A 210 -16.25 -6.69 -12.50
CA GLU A 210 -17.24 -6.00 -13.32
C GLU A 210 -18.56 -6.78 -13.41
N CYS A 211 -18.49 -8.09 -13.62
CA CYS A 211 -19.65 -8.98 -13.77
C CYS A 211 -20.29 -9.38 -12.44
N ASP A 212 -19.49 -9.73 -11.44
CA ASP A 212 -19.95 -10.48 -10.25
C ASP A 212 -20.04 -9.64 -8.98
N TYR A 213 -19.57 -8.38 -9.00
CA TYR A 213 -19.65 -7.50 -7.84
C TYR A 213 -21.10 -7.29 -7.39
N LYS A 214 -21.32 -7.52 -6.09
CA LYS A 214 -22.58 -7.26 -5.37
C LYS A 214 -22.24 -6.61 -4.03
N PRO A 215 -23.08 -5.71 -3.50
CA PRO A 215 -22.85 -5.05 -2.21
C PRO A 215 -22.53 -6.03 -1.06
N ARG A 216 -23.24 -7.16 -0.99
CA ARG A 216 -23.02 -8.22 0.03
C ARG A 216 -21.67 -8.94 -0.07
N LYS A 217 -20.94 -8.76 -1.17
CA LYS A 217 -19.60 -9.32 -1.40
C LYS A 217 -18.50 -8.26 -1.31
N ALA A 218 -18.81 -7.03 -0.88
CA ALA A 218 -17.83 -5.95 -0.86
C ALA A 218 -16.59 -6.28 -0.02
N ILE A 219 -16.77 -6.85 1.18
CA ILE A 219 -15.67 -7.30 2.05
C ILE A 219 -14.86 -8.44 1.40
N TRP A 220 -15.53 -9.40 0.76
CA TRP A 220 -14.85 -10.48 0.05
C TRP A 220 -13.97 -9.94 -1.08
N TRP A 221 -14.47 -8.99 -1.87
CA TRP A 221 -13.70 -8.33 -2.93
C TRP A 221 -12.56 -7.47 -2.37
N TYR A 222 -12.79 -6.83 -1.23
CA TYR A 222 -11.78 -5.99 -0.56
C TYR A 222 -10.62 -6.83 -0.01
N THR A 223 -10.90 -8.00 0.54
CA THR A 223 -9.89 -8.88 1.16
C THR A 223 -9.20 -9.81 0.17
N ARG A 224 -9.77 -10.02 -1.02
CA ARG A 224 -9.11 -10.79 -2.09
C ARG A 224 -7.83 -10.08 -2.53
N ASP A 225 -6.76 -10.85 -2.69
CA ASP A 225 -5.48 -10.38 -3.26
C ASP A 225 -5.68 -9.92 -4.72
N ALA A 226 -5.98 -8.62 -4.87
CA ALA A 226 -6.41 -7.97 -6.10
C ALA A 226 -6.25 -6.45 -5.97
N PHE A 227 -6.65 -5.74 -7.04
CA PHE A 227 -6.56 -4.29 -7.15
C PHE A 227 -7.31 -3.51 -6.05
N LEU A 228 -8.39 -4.07 -5.50
CA LEU A 228 -9.30 -3.30 -4.67
C LEU A 228 -8.68 -2.90 -3.33
N TYR A 229 -8.03 -3.85 -2.65
CA TYR A 229 -7.32 -3.60 -1.39
C TYR A 229 -6.25 -2.52 -1.56
N SER A 230 -5.35 -2.73 -2.53
CA SER A 230 -4.14 -1.92 -2.72
C SER A 230 -4.47 -0.51 -3.19
N MET A 231 -5.34 -0.36 -4.19
CA MET A 231 -5.73 0.94 -4.73
C MET A 231 -6.56 1.75 -3.75
N LEU A 232 -7.54 1.12 -3.08
CA LEU A 232 -8.41 1.82 -2.13
C LEU A 232 -7.64 2.29 -0.90
N ASN A 233 -6.84 1.42 -0.28
CA ASN A 233 -6.06 1.81 0.89
C ASN A 233 -5.01 2.88 0.53
N LYS A 234 -4.39 2.80 -0.66
CA LYS A 234 -3.51 3.89 -1.12
C LYS A 234 -4.29 5.19 -1.25
N ALA A 235 -5.42 5.19 -1.97
CA ALA A 235 -6.25 6.37 -2.16
C ALA A 235 -6.69 7.02 -0.83
N LEU A 236 -7.00 6.20 0.19
CA LEU A 236 -7.35 6.66 1.54
C LEU A 236 -6.15 7.31 2.24
N ARG A 237 -4.96 6.71 2.16
CA ARG A 237 -3.73 7.21 2.80
C ARG A 237 -3.29 8.56 2.24
N ILE A 238 -3.34 8.73 0.91
CA ILE A 238 -2.97 9.98 0.23
C ILE A 238 -4.14 10.94 0.03
N GLN A 239 -5.34 10.59 0.51
CA GLN A 239 -6.57 11.37 0.36
C GLN A 239 -6.87 11.76 -1.10
N ASN A 240 -6.71 10.82 -2.05
CA ASN A 240 -7.01 11.07 -3.46
C ASN A 240 -8.54 11.16 -3.66
N THR A 241 -9.10 12.36 -3.51
CA THR A 241 -10.54 12.60 -3.55
C THR A 241 -11.19 12.15 -4.86
N GLU A 242 -10.52 12.31 -6.01
CA GLU A 242 -11.06 11.87 -7.30
C GLU A 242 -11.23 10.34 -7.34
N LEU A 243 -10.21 9.61 -6.90
CA LEU A 243 -10.26 8.14 -6.86
C LEU A 243 -11.20 7.64 -5.75
N LEU A 244 -11.24 8.30 -4.59
CA LEU A 244 -12.17 7.99 -3.51
C LEU A 244 -13.63 8.20 -3.92
N LEU A 245 -13.92 9.22 -4.74
CA LEU A 245 -15.25 9.39 -5.32
C LEU A 245 -15.63 8.20 -6.20
N LEU A 246 -14.70 7.63 -6.97
CA LEU A 246 -14.96 6.41 -7.75
C LEU A 246 -15.19 5.19 -6.86
N PHE A 247 -14.44 5.07 -5.76
CA PHE A 247 -14.58 3.98 -4.79
C PHE A 247 -15.75 4.12 -3.82
N ARG A 248 -16.47 5.25 -3.79
CA ARG A 248 -17.48 5.52 -2.77
C ARG A 248 -18.54 4.42 -2.63
N PHE A 249 -18.91 3.73 -3.73
CA PHE A 249 -19.87 2.63 -3.67
C PHE A 249 -19.32 1.44 -2.90
N VAL A 250 -18.04 1.09 -3.10
CA VAL A 250 -17.36 0.05 -2.33
C VAL A 250 -17.22 0.46 -0.87
N ILE A 251 -16.79 1.70 -0.60
CA ILE A 251 -16.65 2.22 0.76
C ILE A 251 -18.01 2.14 1.50
N HIS A 252 -19.08 2.55 0.83
CA HIS A 252 -20.45 2.46 1.35
C HIS A 252 -20.86 1.01 1.62
N ASP A 253 -20.63 0.10 0.67
CA ASP A 253 -21.03 -1.29 0.80
C ASP A 253 -20.24 -2.02 1.90
N ILE A 254 -18.94 -1.76 2.03
CA ILE A 254 -18.11 -2.26 3.15
C ILE A 254 -18.67 -1.72 4.48
N TYR A 255 -18.94 -0.41 4.57
CA TYR A 255 -19.52 0.19 5.77
C TYR A 255 -20.83 -0.49 6.16
N GLN A 256 -21.74 -0.74 5.20
CA GLN A 256 -22.98 -1.45 5.46
C GLN A 256 -22.75 -2.88 5.97
N GLU A 257 -21.83 -3.63 5.37
CA GLU A 257 -21.53 -4.99 5.82
C GLU A 257 -20.89 -5.01 7.22
N LEU A 258 -20.00 -4.06 7.53
CA LEU A 258 -19.45 -3.92 8.88
C LEU A 258 -20.53 -3.56 9.91
N GLN A 259 -21.47 -2.66 9.58
CA GLN A 259 -22.58 -2.34 10.47
C GLN A 259 -23.50 -3.54 10.72
N ARG A 260 -23.79 -4.33 9.68
CA ARG A 260 -24.66 -5.52 9.79
C ARG A 260 -24.03 -6.63 10.63
N ASN A 261 -22.70 -6.75 10.58
CA ASN A 261 -21.93 -7.76 11.30
C ASN A 261 -21.17 -7.16 12.49
N GLN A 262 -21.60 -5.98 12.98
CA GLN A 262 -20.95 -5.27 14.06
C GLN A 262 -20.74 -6.19 15.26
N CYS A 263 -19.53 -6.21 15.81
CA CYS A 263 -19.25 -6.95 17.04
C CYS A 263 -20.19 -6.50 18.15
N GLN A 264 -20.79 -7.45 18.88
CA GLN A 264 -21.78 -7.16 19.94
C GLN A 264 -21.14 -6.96 21.32
N HIS A 265 -19.90 -7.40 21.48
CA HIS A 265 -19.14 -7.33 22.72
C HIS A 265 -17.78 -6.70 22.47
N PRO A 266 -17.13 -6.15 23.52
CA PRO A 266 -15.76 -5.68 23.40
C PRO A 266 -14.84 -6.78 22.85
N VAL A 267 -13.96 -6.39 21.94
CA VAL A 267 -12.97 -7.29 21.34
C VAL A 267 -11.58 -6.73 21.56
N ARG A 268 -10.61 -7.63 21.68
CA ARG A 268 -9.19 -7.31 21.62
C ARG A 268 -8.66 -7.74 20.27
N ALA A 269 -8.09 -6.81 19.53
CA ALA A 269 -7.53 -7.05 18.21
C ALA A 269 -6.03 -6.77 18.19
N PHE A 270 -5.33 -7.47 17.31
CA PHE A 270 -3.87 -7.47 17.19
C PHE A 270 -3.45 -7.16 15.76
N ARG A 271 -2.45 -6.28 15.60
CA ARG A 271 -1.84 -6.01 14.30
C ARG A 271 -0.34 -5.83 14.44
N TYR A 272 0.43 -6.62 13.70
CA TYR A 272 1.85 -6.41 13.57
C TYR A 272 2.14 -5.32 12.53
N GLN A 273 3.14 -4.50 12.81
CA GLN A 273 3.67 -3.52 11.86
C GLN A 273 5.17 -3.32 12.07
N ALA A 274 5.93 -3.38 10.98
CA ALA A 274 7.30 -2.85 10.98
C ALA A 274 7.23 -1.32 10.92
N MET A 275 7.88 -0.66 11.88
CA MET A 275 7.79 0.79 12.04
C MET A 275 9.18 1.44 12.08
N PRO A 276 9.47 2.44 11.23
CA PRO A 276 10.64 3.29 11.34
C PRO A 276 10.86 3.83 12.76
N ALA A 277 12.12 3.94 13.18
CA ALA A 277 12.46 4.36 14.54
C ALA A 277 12.00 5.79 14.89
N ASP A 278 11.97 6.70 13.92
CA ASP A 278 11.41 8.05 14.04
C ASP A 278 9.89 8.05 14.20
N GLU A 279 9.16 7.26 13.43
CA GLU A 279 7.71 7.09 13.60
C GLU A 279 7.36 6.50 14.96
N LEU A 280 8.11 5.50 15.43
CA LEU A 280 7.91 4.95 16.77
C LEU A 280 8.18 5.98 17.86
N ARG A 281 9.18 6.87 17.66
CA ARG A 281 9.41 8.01 18.57
C ARG A 281 8.24 8.97 18.57
N THR A 282 7.62 9.25 17.42
CA THR A 282 6.40 10.07 17.34
C THR A 282 5.23 9.41 18.05
N LEU A 283 4.99 8.12 17.81
CA LEU A 283 3.95 7.35 18.51
C LEU A 283 4.13 7.39 20.03
N LYS A 284 5.36 7.24 20.52
CA LYS A 284 5.69 7.35 21.96
C LYS A 284 5.45 8.76 22.53
N LYS A 285 5.61 9.82 21.72
CA LYS A 285 5.31 11.19 22.13
C LYS A 285 3.80 11.48 22.16
N SER A 286 3.00 10.70 21.43
CA SER A 286 1.54 10.83 21.36
C SER A 286 0.78 10.04 22.43
N ILE A 287 1.45 9.56 23.49
CA ILE A 287 0.78 8.86 24.59
C ILE A 287 -0.24 9.80 25.25
N GLY A 288 -1.48 9.33 25.41
CA GLY A 288 -2.60 10.11 25.93
C GLY A 288 -3.30 10.98 24.88
N GLN A 289 -2.88 10.93 23.61
CA GLN A 289 -3.50 11.66 22.50
C GLN A 289 -4.31 10.74 21.59
N PHE A 290 -5.08 11.35 20.69
CA PHE A 290 -5.79 10.65 19.62
C PHE A 290 -4.89 10.46 18.39
N ILE A 291 -5.05 9.32 17.74
CA ILE A 291 -4.45 8.99 16.44
C ILE A 291 -5.57 8.65 15.46
N SER A 292 -5.35 8.93 14.18
CA SER A 292 -6.29 8.56 13.10
C SER A 292 -5.70 7.48 12.24
N ILE A 293 -6.55 6.58 11.76
CA ILE A 293 -6.16 5.52 10.83
C ILE A 293 -6.80 5.82 9.46
N ASN A 294 -5.97 6.21 8.51
CA ASN A 294 -6.34 6.67 7.17
C ASN A 294 -6.36 5.51 6.16
N SER A 295 -6.79 4.34 6.59
CA SER A 295 -7.11 3.19 5.74
C SER A 295 -8.18 2.37 6.47
N PHE A 296 -8.78 1.39 5.80
CA PHE A 296 -9.43 0.32 6.57
C PHE A 296 -8.34 -0.40 7.37
N PHE A 297 -8.68 -0.80 8.59
CA PHE A 297 -7.69 -1.36 9.50
C PHE A 297 -7.94 -2.85 9.70
N SER A 298 -7.22 -3.65 8.91
CA SER A 298 -7.21 -5.11 9.03
C SER A 298 -6.37 -5.52 10.24
N THR A 299 -6.97 -6.28 11.13
CA THR A 299 -6.35 -6.79 12.36
C THR A 299 -6.79 -8.23 12.58
N SER A 300 -6.17 -8.97 13.49
CA SER A 300 -6.61 -10.31 13.86
C SER A 300 -7.08 -10.35 15.31
N SER A 301 -8.11 -11.13 15.60
CA SER A 301 -8.47 -11.48 16.98
C SER A 301 -7.49 -12.50 17.60
N ASP A 302 -6.69 -13.18 16.78
CA ASP A 302 -5.67 -14.12 17.21
C ASP A 302 -4.28 -13.45 17.18
N ARG A 303 -3.64 -13.40 18.36
CA ARG A 303 -2.31 -12.81 18.53
C ARG A 303 -1.24 -13.56 17.73
N ASP A 304 -1.31 -14.88 17.66
CA ASP A 304 -0.31 -15.70 16.97
C ASP A 304 -0.45 -15.54 15.47
N VAL A 305 -1.69 -15.42 14.95
CA VAL A 305 -1.93 -15.06 13.54
C VAL A 305 -1.34 -13.70 13.23
N ALA A 306 -1.58 -12.67 14.06
CA ALA A 306 -0.98 -11.35 13.88
C ALA A 306 0.56 -11.37 13.95
N LEU A 307 1.15 -12.28 14.73
CA LEU A 307 2.60 -12.41 14.88
C LEU A 307 3.29 -13.27 13.83
N LYS A 308 2.57 -14.10 13.05
CA LYS A 308 3.15 -14.83 11.90
C LYS A 308 3.90 -13.86 10.99
N PHE A 309 3.34 -12.68 10.77
CA PHE A 309 3.91 -11.59 9.98
C PHE A 309 5.23 -11.01 10.53
N SER A 310 5.55 -11.23 11.81
CA SER A 310 6.79 -10.77 12.45
C SER A 310 7.97 -11.74 12.30
N ASN A 311 7.70 -13.01 12.01
CA ASN A 311 8.70 -14.07 11.97
C ASN A 311 9.39 -14.23 10.60
N HIS A 312 8.89 -13.56 9.56
CA HIS A 312 9.38 -13.75 8.19
C HIS A 312 10.62 -12.92 7.83
N SER A 313 11.20 -12.09 8.71
CA SER A 313 12.19 -11.10 8.24
C SER A 313 13.30 -10.67 9.20
N THR A 314 14.52 -10.57 8.66
CA THR A 314 15.55 -9.64 9.14
C THR A 314 15.09 -8.21 8.85
N ILE A 315 14.68 -7.51 9.90
CA ILE A 315 14.32 -6.11 9.82
C ILE A 315 15.62 -5.30 9.82
N SER A 316 15.73 -4.31 8.93
CA SER A 316 16.85 -3.36 8.94
C SER A 316 16.94 -2.70 10.32
N ASP A 317 18.15 -2.34 10.79
CA ASP A 317 18.34 -1.68 12.09
C ASP A 317 17.50 -0.40 12.25
N ASP A 318 17.07 0.21 11.13
CA ASP A 318 16.24 1.42 11.08
C ASP A 318 14.75 1.20 11.45
N PHE A 319 14.31 -0.06 11.52
CA PHE A 319 12.92 -0.43 11.76
C PHE A 319 12.76 -1.23 13.05
N GLN A 320 11.59 -1.10 13.65
CA GLN A 320 11.23 -1.72 14.92
C GLN A 320 9.98 -2.58 14.74
N ARG A 321 9.94 -3.71 15.44
CA ARG A 321 8.77 -4.60 15.49
C ARG A 321 7.75 -4.03 16.45
N VAL A 322 6.60 -3.60 15.94
CA VAL A 322 5.50 -3.07 16.74
C VAL A 322 4.31 -4.00 16.64
N LEU A 323 3.77 -4.41 17.79
CA LEU A 323 2.48 -5.10 17.86
C LEU A 323 1.48 -4.13 18.49
N PHE A 324 0.49 -3.73 17.70
CA PHE A 324 -0.67 -3.01 18.21
C PHE A 324 -1.60 -3.98 18.93
N ILE A 325 -2.05 -3.56 20.11
CA ILE A 325 -3.10 -4.24 20.89
C ILE A 325 -4.23 -3.22 21.04
N ILE A 326 -5.37 -3.51 20.44
CA ILE A 326 -6.50 -2.59 20.31
C ILE A 326 -7.67 -3.15 21.11
N GLU A 327 -8.09 -2.41 22.13
CA GLU A 327 -9.31 -2.68 22.88
C GLU A 327 -10.45 -1.91 22.20
N ALA A 328 -11.39 -2.62 21.59
CA ALA A 328 -12.49 -2.01 20.85
C ALA A 328 -13.83 -2.38 21.49
N ASP A 329 -14.57 -1.37 21.96
CA ASP A 329 -15.89 -1.55 22.56
C ASP A 329 -16.99 -1.00 21.64
N PRO A 330 -17.88 -1.87 21.09
CA PRO A 330 -18.93 -1.45 20.16
C PRO A 330 -20.00 -0.57 20.82
N ARG A 331 -20.01 -0.49 22.16
CA ARG A 331 -20.95 0.33 22.93
C ARG A 331 -20.51 1.79 23.03
N VAL A 332 -19.21 2.06 22.86
CA VAL A 332 -18.63 3.41 22.99
C VAL A 332 -18.77 4.19 21.69
N VAL A 333 -18.49 3.57 20.53
CA VAL A 333 -18.52 4.23 19.22
C VAL A 333 -19.37 3.44 18.24
N LYS A 334 -20.49 4.02 17.80
CA LYS A 334 -21.41 3.42 16.82
C LYS A 334 -21.20 3.93 15.39
N SER A 335 -20.53 5.06 15.23
CA SER A 335 -20.32 5.73 13.93
C SER A 335 -19.20 5.09 13.10
N LYS A 336 -18.31 4.31 13.73
CA LYS A 336 -17.17 3.64 13.11
C LYS A 336 -17.26 2.14 13.37
N PRO A 337 -17.96 1.40 12.50
CA PRO A 337 -18.21 -0.01 12.75
C PRO A 337 -16.94 -0.84 12.59
N PHE A 338 -16.93 -1.97 13.27
CA PHE A 338 -15.91 -3.00 13.15
C PHE A 338 -16.56 -4.38 13.37
N ALA A 339 -16.08 -5.37 12.64
CA ALA A 339 -16.68 -6.70 12.62
C ALA A 339 -15.61 -7.78 12.50
N ASP A 340 -15.91 -8.96 13.05
CA ASP A 340 -15.26 -10.20 12.63
C ASP A 340 -15.76 -10.53 11.23
N ILE A 341 -14.83 -10.56 10.28
CA ILE A 341 -15.13 -10.79 8.87
C ILE A 341 -14.65 -12.15 8.39
N SER A 342 -14.31 -13.08 9.30
CA SER A 342 -13.80 -14.41 8.93
C SER A 342 -14.74 -15.18 7.99
N SER A 343 -16.06 -14.99 8.13
CA SER A 343 -17.08 -15.60 7.26
C SER A 343 -17.35 -14.84 5.97
N LEU A 344 -16.83 -13.62 5.82
CA LEU A 344 -17.06 -12.70 4.70
C LEU A 344 -15.79 -12.50 3.85
N SER A 345 -14.63 -12.68 4.45
CA SER A 345 -13.31 -12.49 3.86
C SER A 345 -13.00 -13.57 2.84
N TYR A 346 -12.17 -13.22 1.86
CA TYR A 346 -11.51 -14.18 0.98
C TYR A 346 -10.60 -15.14 1.78
N PHE A 347 -9.99 -14.64 2.87
CA PHE A 347 -9.08 -15.38 3.74
C PHE A 347 -9.73 -15.69 5.09
N SER A 348 -10.55 -16.74 5.14
CA SER A 348 -11.30 -17.11 6.34
C SER A 348 -10.46 -17.58 7.53
N GLN A 349 -9.17 -17.86 7.32
CA GLN A 349 -8.26 -18.39 8.35
C GLN A 349 -7.49 -17.31 9.13
N GLU A 350 -7.66 -16.03 8.78
CA GLU A 350 -6.91 -14.93 9.40
C GLU A 350 -7.56 -14.39 10.68
N SER A 351 -8.76 -14.88 11.03
CA SER A 351 -9.53 -14.42 12.18
C SER A 351 -9.66 -12.89 12.19
N GLU A 352 -9.88 -12.33 11.00
CA GLU A 352 -9.73 -10.91 10.71
C GLU A 352 -10.86 -10.09 11.35
N ILE A 353 -10.48 -9.11 12.18
CA ILE A 353 -11.36 -8.03 12.61
C ILE A 353 -11.04 -6.81 11.76
N LEU A 354 -12.00 -6.37 10.94
CA LEU A 354 -11.85 -5.22 10.06
C LEU A 354 -12.52 -4.00 10.68
N PHE A 355 -11.77 -2.91 10.83
CA PHE A 355 -12.30 -1.62 11.28
C PHE A 355 -12.54 -0.68 10.10
N MET A 356 -13.62 0.09 10.19
CA MET A 356 -13.90 1.20 9.28
C MET A 356 -12.78 2.25 9.34
N VAL A 357 -12.47 2.85 8.19
CA VAL A 357 -11.51 3.96 8.09
C VAL A 357 -11.93 5.21 8.87
N GLY A 358 -10.94 5.92 9.41
CA GLY A 358 -11.04 7.21 10.08
C GLY A 358 -11.23 7.09 11.58
#